data_AF-A0A3D5ASY7-F1
#
_entry.id   AF-A0A3D5ASY7-F1
#
_cell.length_a   1.000
_cell.length_b   1.000
_cell.length_c   1.000
_cell.angle_alpha   90.00
_cell.angle_beta   90.00
_cell.angle_gamma   90.00
#
_symmetry.space_group_name_H-M   'P 1'
#
loop_
_entity.id
_entity.type
_entity.pdbx_description
1 polymer ?
#
loop_
_entity_poly.entity_id
_entity_poly.type
_entity_poly.pdbx_seq_one_letter_code
_entity_poly.pdbx_strand_id
1 'polypeptide(L)'
;VRRDEPDMGGAVVIFLGVPEEEVDGQRFTHHQLMQSCARELGEGNNMFVSVSSPGDLASAPAGYRAVMISTHTGLDGWDEPDYEQRKKEIGERLVRYAQRVYPSLGERAVVYQVGTPRSYERFTWRPRGAVGGVRQTLRNTNQWAVPHEMGGGMWVVGDTTWPGLGTVACVLGSRIVAEGVLKR
;
A
#
# COMPACT_ATOMS: atom_id res chain seq x y z
N VAL A 1 -5.57 -2.21 -20.17
CA VAL A 1 -4.59 -2.90 -21.05
C VAL A 1 -4.63 -4.40 -20.72
N ARG A 2 -5.24 -5.24 -21.56
CA ARG A 2 -5.36 -6.70 -21.29
C ARG A 2 -4.00 -7.40 -21.15
N ARG A 3 -2.96 -6.87 -21.81
CA ARG A 3 -1.57 -7.35 -21.72
C ARG A 3 -1.06 -7.48 -20.28
N ASP A 4 -1.45 -6.53 -19.42
CA ASP A 4 -0.85 -6.33 -18.10
C ASP A 4 -1.73 -6.86 -16.95
N GLU A 5 -2.87 -7.49 -17.27
CA GLU A 5 -3.80 -8.04 -16.30
C GLU A 5 -3.16 -9.04 -15.31
N PRO A 6 -2.22 -9.92 -15.72
CA PRO A 6 -1.52 -10.83 -14.80
C PRO A 6 -0.60 -10.11 -13.80
N ASP A 7 -0.23 -8.86 -14.07
CA ASP A 7 0.72 -8.09 -13.28
C ASP A 7 0.02 -7.23 -12.19
N MET A 8 -1.28 -7.40 -11.98
CA MET A 8 -2.04 -6.64 -10.98
C MET A 8 -1.83 -7.19 -9.57
N GLY A 9 -1.55 -6.31 -8.60
CA GLY A 9 -1.25 -6.68 -7.22
C GLY A 9 -2.14 -6.00 -6.20
N GLY A 10 -2.36 -6.68 -5.08
CA GLY A 10 -3.07 -6.13 -3.92
C GLY A 10 -2.12 -5.72 -2.80
N ALA A 11 -2.70 -5.11 -1.77
CA ALA A 11 -2.04 -4.91 -0.50
C ALA A 11 -3.00 -5.18 0.67
N VAL A 12 -2.41 -5.51 1.80
CA VAL A 12 -3.06 -5.44 3.10
C VAL A 12 -2.41 -4.31 3.88
N VAL A 13 -3.22 -3.51 4.56
CA VAL A 13 -2.77 -2.42 5.43
C VAL A 13 -3.45 -2.56 6.79
N ILE A 14 -2.73 -2.24 7.86
CA ILE A 14 -3.25 -2.16 9.22
C ILE A 14 -3.06 -0.74 9.68
N PHE A 15 -4.12 -0.14 10.20
CA PHE A 15 -4.08 1.13 10.91
C PHE A 15 -4.26 0.84 12.39
N LEU A 16 -3.26 1.24 13.19
CA LEU A 16 -3.32 1.19 14.63
C LEU A 16 -3.27 2.60 15.22
N GLY A 17 -4.02 2.80 16.30
CA GLY A 17 -3.85 3.91 17.22
C GLY A 17 -3.44 3.32 18.55
N VAL A 18 -2.22 3.60 18.99
CA VAL A 18 -1.61 2.97 20.17
C VAL A 18 -1.11 4.02 21.16
N PRO A 19 -1.04 3.74 22.46
CA PRO A 19 -0.36 4.60 23.42
C PRO A 19 1.09 4.85 22.98
N GLU A 20 1.58 6.07 23.19
CA GLU A 20 2.91 6.48 22.73
C GLU A 20 4.03 5.56 23.24
N GLU A 21 3.90 5.07 24.47
CA GLU A 21 4.85 4.15 25.10
C GLU A 21 4.98 2.78 24.40
N GLU A 22 4.01 2.35 23.59
CA GLU A 22 4.14 1.10 22.82
C GLU A 22 5.10 1.23 21.63
N VAL A 23 5.39 2.45 21.21
CA VAL A 23 6.20 2.76 20.03
C VAL A 23 7.33 3.76 20.29
N ASP A 24 7.66 4.01 21.54
CA ASP A 24 8.80 4.83 21.95
C ASP A 24 10.11 4.03 21.91
N GLY A 25 11.25 4.74 21.99
CA GLY A 25 12.58 4.17 22.13
C GLY A 25 13.29 3.81 20.81
N GLN A 26 12.61 3.91 19.67
CA GLN A 26 13.24 3.71 18.36
C GLN A 26 13.73 5.03 17.75
N ARG A 27 14.97 5.03 17.25
CA ARG A 27 15.55 6.18 16.53
C ARG A 27 14.81 6.49 15.23
N PHE A 28 14.35 5.46 14.54
CA PHE A 28 13.68 5.57 13.25
C PHE A 28 12.21 5.17 13.41
N THR A 29 11.34 5.87 12.70
CA THR A 29 9.89 5.62 12.72
C THR A 29 9.40 4.78 11.54
N HIS A 30 10.26 4.51 10.56
CA HIS A 30 9.96 3.79 9.34
C HIS A 30 10.87 2.58 9.22
N HIS A 31 10.27 1.39 9.08
CA HIS A 31 10.97 0.11 9.12
C HIS A 31 10.52 -0.77 7.98
N GLN A 32 11.47 -1.35 7.25
CA GLN A 32 11.22 -2.45 6.33
C GLN A 32 11.62 -3.74 7.02
N LEU A 33 10.68 -4.67 7.16
CA LEU A 33 10.92 -5.95 7.81
C LEU A 33 10.86 -7.07 6.77
N MET A 34 11.81 -8.00 6.88
CA MET A 34 11.87 -9.23 6.10
C MET A 34 11.95 -10.41 7.06
N GLN A 35 11.03 -11.36 6.92
CA GLN A 35 10.98 -12.56 7.74
C GLN A 35 11.97 -13.61 7.28
N SER A 36 12.02 -13.86 5.97
CA SER A 36 12.96 -14.79 5.36
C SER A 36 13.27 -14.38 3.93
N CYS A 37 14.56 -14.29 3.61
CA CYS A 37 15.04 -14.04 2.25
C CYS A 37 14.86 -15.25 1.31
N ALA A 38 14.51 -16.42 1.85
CA ALA A 38 14.29 -17.65 1.08
C ALA A 38 12.82 -17.84 0.65
N ARG A 39 11.92 -16.94 1.05
CA ARG A 39 10.50 -16.98 0.70
C ARG A 39 10.14 -15.84 -0.24
N GLU A 40 9.07 -16.02 -0.98
CA GLU A 40 8.52 -14.97 -1.86
C GLU A 40 8.12 -13.72 -1.08
N LEU A 41 8.14 -12.57 -1.77
CA LEU A 41 7.67 -11.31 -1.23
C LEU A 41 6.14 -11.28 -1.14
N GLY A 42 5.61 -10.50 -0.21
CA GLY A 42 4.18 -10.38 0.06
C GLY A 42 3.69 -11.33 1.14
N GLU A 43 2.37 -11.34 1.35
CA GLU A 43 1.65 -12.14 2.34
C GLU A 43 2.23 -12.03 3.78
N GLY A 44 2.90 -10.93 4.10
CA GLY A 44 3.57 -10.71 5.38
C GLY A 44 4.95 -11.35 5.53
N ASN A 45 5.55 -11.89 4.46
CA ASN A 45 6.98 -12.22 4.47
C ASN A 45 7.84 -10.95 4.52
N ASN A 46 7.46 -9.93 3.76
CA ASN A 46 8.01 -8.59 3.89
C ASN A 46 6.89 -7.59 4.17
N MET A 47 7.21 -6.55 4.91
CA MET A 47 6.26 -5.52 5.25
C MET A 47 6.96 -4.21 5.58
N PHE A 48 6.20 -3.14 5.52
CA PHE A 48 6.61 -1.81 5.93
C PHE A 48 5.84 -1.40 7.18
N VAL A 49 6.52 -0.81 8.16
CA VAL A 49 5.93 -0.26 9.38
C VAL A 49 6.30 1.22 9.44
N SER A 50 5.32 2.08 9.62
CA SER A 50 5.51 3.52 9.82
C SER A 50 4.78 3.99 11.07
N VAL A 51 5.41 4.86 11.85
CA VAL A 51 4.90 5.32 13.15
C VAL A 51 5.05 6.82 13.28
N SER A 52 3.98 7.60 13.14
CA SER A 52 3.89 8.93 13.76
C SER A 52 5.02 9.93 13.48
N SER A 53 5.01 11.05 14.16
CA SER A 53 6.23 11.54 14.82
C SER A 53 5.83 11.87 16.26
N PRO A 54 6.74 11.86 17.25
CA PRO A 54 6.39 12.32 18.59
C PRO A 54 5.78 13.73 18.50
N GLY A 55 4.61 13.93 19.10
CA GLY A 55 3.88 15.20 19.03
C GLY A 55 3.14 15.51 17.72
N ASP A 56 3.02 14.56 16.78
CA ASP A 56 2.21 14.73 15.57
C ASP A 56 0.70 14.62 15.88
N LEU A 57 0.15 15.75 16.33
CA LEU A 57 -1.27 15.88 16.70
C LEU A 57 -2.23 15.86 15.51
N ALA A 58 -1.72 15.98 14.27
CA ALA A 58 -2.54 15.82 13.07
C ALA A 58 -2.85 14.35 12.78
N SER A 59 -1.94 13.44 13.15
CA SER A 59 -2.10 12.00 12.95
C SER A 59 -2.79 11.29 14.11
N ALA A 60 -2.55 11.71 15.36
CA ALA A 60 -3.12 11.08 16.56
C ALA A 60 -3.29 12.09 17.71
N PRO A 61 -4.26 11.89 18.62
CA PRO A 61 -4.40 12.75 19.81
C PRO A 61 -3.18 12.62 20.75
N ALA A 62 -3.03 13.58 21.66
CA ALA A 62 -1.94 13.58 22.64
C ALA A 62 -1.92 12.27 23.48
N GLY A 63 -0.72 11.73 23.70
CA GLY A 63 -0.51 10.45 24.40
C GLY A 63 -0.69 9.21 23.50
N TYR A 64 -1.04 9.39 22.23
CA TYR A 64 -1.21 8.30 21.26
C TYR A 64 -0.37 8.54 20.00
N ARG A 65 -0.13 7.45 19.26
CA ARG A 65 0.59 7.44 17.99
C ARG A 65 -0.18 6.62 16.97
N ALA A 66 -0.26 7.14 15.74
CA ALA A 66 -0.74 6.39 14.58
C ALA A 66 0.38 5.51 14.02
N VAL A 67 0.07 4.23 13.80
CA VAL A 67 0.96 3.24 13.19
C VAL A 67 0.28 2.67 11.95
N MET A 68 1.02 2.57 10.85
CA MET A 68 0.58 1.88 9.65
C MET A 68 1.52 0.73 9.35
N ILE A 69 0.96 -0.47 9.15
CA ILE A 69 1.69 -1.67 8.73
C ILE A 69 1.15 -2.10 7.38
N SER A 70 1.99 -2.36 6.39
CA SER A 70 1.51 -2.79 5.07
C SER A 70 2.37 -3.89 4.46
N THR A 71 1.72 -4.82 3.74
CA THR A 71 2.35 -5.85 2.90
C THR A 71 1.63 -5.93 1.56
N HIS A 72 2.34 -6.40 0.53
CA HIS A 72 1.68 -6.83 -0.70
C HIS A 72 0.94 -8.16 -0.50
N THR A 73 -0.09 -8.39 -1.31
CA THR A 73 -0.86 -9.65 -1.36
C THR A 73 -1.31 -9.92 -2.80
N GLY A 74 -1.69 -11.16 -3.10
CA GLY A 74 -2.48 -11.47 -4.28
C GLY A 74 -3.88 -10.81 -4.23
N LEU A 75 -4.55 -10.74 -5.38
CA LEU A 75 -5.95 -10.30 -5.44
C LEU A 75 -6.93 -11.45 -5.17
N ASP A 76 -6.50 -12.68 -5.36
CA ASP A 76 -7.33 -13.87 -5.19
C ASP A 76 -7.47 -14.25 -3.71
N GLY A 77 -8.60 -14.90 -3.39
CA GLY A 77 -8.94 -15.36 -2.04
C GLY A 77 -9.34 -14.25 -1.07
N TRP A 78 -9.68 -13.06 -1.57
CA TRP A 78 -10.28 -11.98 -0.78
C TRP A 78 -11.80 -11.89 -0.91
N ASP A 79 -12.41 -12.71 -1.76
CA ASP A 79 -13.86 -12.80 -2.01
C ASP A 79 -14.47 -14.13 -1.52
N GLU A 80 -13.69 -14.93 -0.79
CA GLU A 80 -14.08 -16.26 -0.31
C GLU A 80 -14.88 -16.19 1.02
N PRO A 81 -15.64 -17.25 1.36
CA PRO A 81 -16.45 -17.31 2.58
C PRO A 81 -15.65 -17.12 3.89
N ASP A 82 -14.34 -17.38 3.86
CA ASP A 82 -13.42 -17.25 5.00
C ASP A 82 -12.75 -15.88 5.11
N TYR A 83 -13.20 -14.89 4.32
CA TYR A 83 -12.62 -13.53 4.25
C TYR A 83 -12.30 -12.92 5.61
N GLU A 84 -13.24 -12.95 6.56
CA GLU A 84 -13.06 -12.34 7.88
C GLU A 84 -11.98 -13.06 8.70
N GLN A 85 -11.90 -14.39 8.58
CA GLN A 85 -10.86 -15.17 9.24
C GLN A 85 -9.49 -14.87 8.64
N ARG A 86 -9.36 -14.88 7.30
CA ARG A 86 -8.11 -14.51 6.60
C ARG A 86 -7.66 -13.09 6.97
N LYS A 87 -8.58 -12.14 6.98
CA LYS A 87 -8.34 -10.74 7.38
C LYS A 87 -7.82 -10.64 8.81
N LYS A 88 -8.41 -11.38 9.74
CA LYS A 88 -7.96 -11.45 11.13
C LYS A 88 -6.57 -12.05 11.24
N GLU A 89 -6.33 -13.20 10.63
CA GLU A 89 -5.05 -13.93 10.69
C GLU A 89 -3.89 -13.11 10.13
N ILE A 90 -4.06 -12.48 8.97
CA ILE A 90 -3.00 -11.65 8.40
C ILE A 90 -2.76 -10.40 9.26
N GLY A 91 -3.83 -9.83 9.84
CA GLY A 91 -3.74 -8.73 10.78
C GLY A 91 -2.84 -9.07 11.97
N GLU A 92 -3.20 -10.13 12.69
CA GLU A 92 -2.46 -10.62 13.86
C GLU A 92 -1.01 -11.00 13.51
N ARG A 93 -0.80 -11.63 12.35
CA ARG A 93 0.54 -12.00 11.87
C ARG A 93 1.43 -10.78 11.68
N LEU A 94 0.93 -9.74 11.00
CA LEU A 94 1.69 -8.53 10.71
C LEU A 94 2.01 -7.74 11.99
N VAL A 95 1.06 -7.60 12.91
CA VAL A 95 1.30 -6.95 14.20
C VAL A 95 2.36 -7.70 15.00
N ARG A 96 2.23 -9.03 15.11
CA ARG A 96 3.22 -9.89 15.79
C ARG A 96 4.61 -9.75 15.20
N TYR A 97 4.72 -9.58 13.89
CA TYR A 97 6.00 -9.37 13.23
C TYR A 97 6.56 -7.98 13.47
N ALA A 98 5.71 -6.97 13.60
CA ALA A 98 6.11 -5.59 13.89
C ALA A 98 6.60 -5.45 15.34
N GLN A 99 6.18 -6.36 16.22
CA GLN A 99 6.70 -6.46 17.58
C GLN A 99 8.20 -6.78 17.67
N ARG A 100 8.86 -7.18 16.57
CA ARG A 100 10.33 -7.25 16.51
C ARG A 100 11.00 -5.88 16.69
N VAL A 101 10.31 -4.81 16.30
CA VAL A 101 10.78 -3.43 16.42
C VAL A 101 10.15 -2.77 17.65
N TYR A 102 8.88 -3.04 17.90
CA TYR A 102 8.10 -2.43 18.98
C TYR A 102 7.44 -3.53 19.84
N PRO A 103 8.13 -4.11 20.84
CA PRO A 103 7.71 -5.34 21.52
C PRO A 103 6.27 -5.35 22.05
N SER A 104 5.79 -4.20 22.56
CA SER A 104 4.44 -4.06 23.12
C SER A 104 3.40 -3.55 22.11
N LEU A 105 3.75 -3.43 20.82
CA LEU A 105 2.87 -2.89 19.81
C LEU A 105 1.56 -3.69 19.71
N GLY A 106 0.46 -2.99 19.87
CA GLY A 106 -0.89 -3.53 19.70
C GLY A 106 -1.51 -4.07 20.97
N GLU A 107 -0.80 -4.07 22.11
CA GLU A 107 -1.33 -4.59 23.38
C GLU A 107 -2.52 -3.77 23.91
N ARG A 108 -2.49 -2.45 23.77
CA ARG A 108 -3.55 -1.51 24.18
C ARG A 108 -3.98 -0.61 23.03
N ALA A 109 -3.96 -1.13 21.81
CA ALA A 109 -4.46 -0.41 20.64
C ALA A 109 -5.92 0.01 20.84
N VAL A 110 -6.18 1.32 20.75
CA VAL A 110 -7.53 1.90 20.80
C VAL A 110 -8.18 1.95 19.41
N VAL A 111 -7.37 1.84 18.37
CA VAL A 111 -7.81 1.64 16.99
C VAL A 111 -7.06 0.44 16.44
N TYR A 112 -7.81 -0.48 15.82
CA TYR A 112 -7.28 -1.61 15.08
C TYR A 112 -8.15 -1.82 13.85
N GLN A 113 -7.65 -1.46 12.67
CA GLN A 113 -8.39 -1.62 11.41
C GLN A 113 -7.51 -2.28 10.36
N VAL A 114 -8.05 -3.29 9.69
CA VAL A 114 -7.37 -3.99 8.60
C VAL A 114 -8.05 -3.64 7.28
N GLY A 115 -7.30 -3.05 6.36
CA GLY A 115 -7.68 -2.85 4.96
C GLY A 115 -7.16 -3.98 4.08
N THR A 116 -7.99 -4.45 3.15
CA THR A 116 -7.68 -5.52 2.20
C THR A 116 -7.99 -5.06 0.77
N PRO A 117 -7.77 -5.87 -0.28
CA PRO A 117 -8.20 -5.52 -1.64
C PRO A 117 -9.67 -5.08 -1.72
N ARG A 118 -10.59 -5.74 -1.00
CA ARG A 118 -12.01 -5.28 -0.90
C ARG A 118 -12.16 -3.85 -0.36
N SER A 119 -11.31 -3.44 0.57
CA SER A 119 -11.28 -2.06 1.07
C SER A 119 -10.83 -1.08 -0.02
N TYR A 120 -9.78 -1.43 -0.77
CA TYR A 120 -9.31 -0.60 -1.88
C TYR A 120 -10.36 -0.49 -3.00
N GLU A 121 -11.02 -1.59 -3.35
CA GLU A 121 -12.09 -1.57 -4.34
C GLU A 121 -13.24 -0.66 -3.90
N ARG A 122 -13.67 -0.79 -2.64
CA ARG A 122 -14.76 0.02 -2.08
C ARG A 122 -14.44 1.50 -2.03
N PHE A 123 -13.26 1.87 -1.50
CA PHE A 123 -12.95 3.27 -1.18
C PHE A 123 -12.20 4.02 -2.27
N THR A 124 -11.51 3.31 -3.16
CA THR A 124 -10.70 3.93 -4.23
C THR A 124 -11.16 3.55 -5.63
N TRP A 125 -12.22 2.73 -5.73
CA TRP A 125 -12.80 2.23 -6.99
C TRP A 125 -11.78 1.54 -7.90
N ARG A 126 -10.74 0.96 -7.29
CA ARG A 126 -9.73 0.22 -8.02
C ARG A 126 -10.28 -1.17 -8.34
N PRO A 127 -10.33 -1.57 -9.63
CA PRO A 127 -10.88 -2.86 -10.02
C PRO A 127 -10.21 -4.01 -9.25
N ARG A 128 -11.02 -4.89 -8.66
CA ARG A 128 -10.58 -6.02 -7.83
C ARG A 128 -9.71 -5.62 -6.63
N GLY A 129 -9.65 -4.34 -6.28
CA GLY A 129 -8.83 -3.84 -5.18
C GLY A 129 -7.34 -3.74 -5.49
N ALA A 130 -6.93 -3.74 -6.76
CA ALA A 130 -5.52 -3.63 -7.13
C ALA A 130 -4.91 -2.30 -6.69
N VAL A 131 -3.65 -2.28 -6.27
CA VAL A 131 -2.96 -1.08 -5.77
C VAL A 131 -1.58 -0.91 -6.41
N GLY A 132 -1.09 0.34 -6.42
CA GLY A 132 0.23 0.67 -6.94
C GLY A 132 0.38 0.52 -8.46
N GLY A 133 -0.72 0.64 -9.21
CA GLY A 133 -0.74 0.41 -10.65
C GLY A 133 -0.43 -1.04 -11.04
N VAL A 134 0.12 -1.22 -12.23
CA VAL A 134 0.59 -2.52 -12.72
C VAL A 134 1.98 -2.80 -12.15
N ARG A 135 2.24 -4.03 -11.65
CA ARG A 135 3.60 -4.44 -11.26
C ARG A 135 4.55 -4.23 -12.44
N GLN A 136 5.58 -3.45 -12.19
CA GLN A 136 6.56 -3.10 -13.21
C GLN A 136 7.47 -4.31 -13.48
N THR A 137 7.59 -4.65 -14.74
CA THR A 137 8.43 -5.71 -15.29
C THR A 137 9.17 -5.16 -16.51
N LEU A 138 10.20 -5.87 -16.99
CA LEU A 138 10.92 -5.45 -18.19
C LEU A 138 10.02 -5.33 -19.44
N ARG A 139 8.87 -6.03 -19.47
CA ARG A 139 7.91 -6.01 -20.60
C ARG A 139 6.93 -4.83 -20.58
N ASN A 140 6.75 -4.15 -19.45
CA ASN A 140 5.69 -3.15 -19.28
C ASN A 140 6.17 -1.83 -18.64
N THR A 141 7.48 -1.61 -18.56
CA THR A 141 8.08 -0.41 -17.99
C THR A 141 8.82 0.44 -19.03
N ASN A 142 9.17 1.67 -18.67
CA ASN A 142 9.89 2.63 -19.52
C ASN A 142 9.24 2.80 -20.90
N GLN A 143 9.95 2.47 -21.98
CA GLN A 143 9.47 2.60 -23.37
C GLN A 143 8.28 1.67 -23.67
N TRP A 144 8.02 0.68 -22.82
CA TRP A 144 6.92 -0.28 -22.95
C TRP A 144 5.74 0.00 -22.00
N ALA A 145 5.83 1.09 -21.23
CA ALA A 145 4.76 1.54 -20.35
C ALA A 145 3.53 2.00 -21.15
N VAL A 146 2.37 2.01 -20.49
CA VAL A 146 1.13 2.49 -21.11
C VAL A 146 1.28 3.99 -21.40
N PRO A 147 1.09 4.44 -22.66
CA PRO A 147 1.20 5.85 -23.00
C PRO A 147 0.02 6.65 -22.44
N HIS A 148 0.18 7.97 -22.40
CA HIS A 148 -0.89 8.85 -21.97
C HIS A 148 -1.99 9.07 -23.02
N GLU A 149 -1.62 9.15 -24.29
CA GLU A 149 -2.59 9.41 -25.36
C GLU A 149 -3.19 8.09 -25.88
N MET A 150 -4.51 7.98 -25.84
CA MET A 150 -5.26 6.78 -26.23
C MET A 150 -5.91 6.90 -27.61
N GLY A 151 -5.64 8.00 -28.33
CA GLY A 151 -6.29 8.36 -29.60
C GLY A 151 -7.62 9.09 -29.40
N GLY A 152 -8.14 9.70 -30.47
CA GLY A 152 -9.43 10.40 -30.47
C GLY A 152 -9.49 11.62 -29.53
N GLY A 153 -8.35 12.22 -29.19
CA GLY A 153 -8.27 13.30 -28.22
C GLY A 153 -8.40 12.88 -26.76
N MET A 154 -8.44 11.56 -26.48
CA MET A 154 -8.51 11.03 -25.13
C MET A 154 -7.12 10.86 -24.51
N TRP A 155 -6.97 11.36 -23.29
CA TRP A 155 -5.75 11.24 -22.49
C TRP A 155 -6.04 10.53 -21.17
N VAL A 156 -5.09 9.73 -20.70
CA VAL A 156 -5.14 9.03 -19.43
C VAL A 156 -3.91 9.37 -18.58
N VAL A 157 -4.13 9.49 -17.28
CA VAL A 157 -3.09 9.70 -16.29
C VAL A 157 -3.38 8.86 -15.05
N GLY A 158 -2.33 8.38 -14.41
CA GLY A 158 -2.38 7.69 -13.13
C GLY A 158 -1.15 6.82 -12.92
N ASP A 159 -1.20 5.98 -11.90
CA ASP A 159 -0.14 5.04 -11.54
C ASP A 159 -0.01 3.84 -12.52
N THR A 160 -0.94 3.72 -13.47
CA THR A 160 -0.93 2.69 -14.53
C THR A 160 -0.36 3.18 -15.86
N THR A 161 -0.09 4.48 -16.00
CA THR A 161 0.53 5.10 -17.18
C THR A 161 1.98 5.46 -16.88
N TRP A 162 2.79 5.68 -17.93
CA TRP A 162 4.14 6.24 -17.74
C TRP A 162 4.09 7.54 -16.89
N PRO A 163 5.06 7.83 -16.00
CA PRO A 163 6.24 7.05 -15.65
C PRO A 163 6.01 5.91 -14.65
N GLY A 164 4.78 5.70 -14.18
CA GLY A 164 4.40 4.55 -13.35
C GLY A 164 3.88 4.93 -11.97
N LEU A 165 4.21 4.10 -10.98
CA LEU A 165 3.58 4.11 -9.66
C LEU A 165 4.16 5.15 -8.68
N GLY A 166 3.31 5.58 -7.75
CA GLY A 166 3.68 6.47 -6.65
C GLY A 166 3.41 7.95 -6.93
N THR A 167 3.33 8.74 -5.86
CA THR A 167 2.90 10.14 -5.89
C THR A 167 3.71 10.98 -6.88
N VAL A 168 5.04 10.86 -6.85
CA VAL A 168 5.93 11.63 -7.73
C VAL A 168 5.68 11.29 -9.21
N ALA A 169 5.56 10.00 -9.53
CA ALA A 169 5.32 9.56 -10.90
C ALA A 169 3.94 10.02 -11.41
N CYS A 170 2.90 9.89 -10.59
CA CYS A 170 1.57 10.40 -10.92
C CYS A 170 1.55 11.91 -11.18
N VAL A 171 2.25 12.70 -10.35
CA VAL A 171 2.34 14.16 -10.53
C VAL A 171 3.07 14.50 -11.83
N LEU A 172 4.19 13.83 -12.11
CA LEU A 172 4.93 14.04 -13.36
C LEU A 172 4.08 13.68 -14.58
N GLY A 173 3.42 12.52 -14.57
CA GLY A 173 2.48 12.10 -15.62
C GLY A 173 1.36 13.12 -15.83
N SER A 174 0.81 13.66 -14.74
CA SER A 174 -0.24 14.70 -14.81
C SER A 174 0.25 15.97 -15.50
N ARG A 175 1.48 16.40 -15.20
CA ARG A 175 2.09 17.54 -15.89
C ARG A 175 2.28 17.28 -17.38
N ILE A 176 2.79 16.10 -17.75
CA ILE A 176 3.02 15.71 -19.15
C ILE A 176 1.70 15.75 -19.94
N VAL A 177 0.63 15.18 -19.37
CA VAL A 177 -0.70 15.21 -19.99
C VAL A 177 -1.20 16.64 -20.15
N ALA A 178 -1.11 17.47 -19.09
CA ALA A 178 -1.55 18.86 -19.15
C ALA A 178 -0.83 19.64 -20.25
N GLU A 179 0.49 19.51 -20.36
CA GLU A 179 1.28 20.14 -21.43
C GLU A 179 0.92 19.62 -22.82
N GLY A 180 0.64 18.31 -22.94
CA GLY A 180 0.24 17.68 -24.21
C GLY A 180 -1.13 18.17 -24.69
N VAL A 181 -2.08 18.34 -23.78
CA VAL A 181 -3.43 18.87 -24.06
C VAL A 181 -3.35 20.34 -24.48
N LEU A 182 -2.56 21.17 -23.79
CA LEU A 182 -2.45 22.61 -24.09
C LEU A 182 -1.74 22.94 -25.42
N LYS A 183 -0.97 22.00 -25.97
CA LYS A 183 -0.25 22.16 -27.25
C LYS A 183 -1.10 21.81 -28.48
N ARG A 184 -2.30 21.27 -28.29
CA ARG A 184 -3.25 20.96 -29.37
C ARG A 184 -4.26 22.08 -29.53
#